data_AF-A0AAD9KB91-F1
#
_entry.id   AF-A0AAD9KB91-F1
#
_cell.length_a   1.000
_cell.length_b   1.000
_cell.length_c   1.000
_cell.angle_alpha   90.00
_cell.angle_beta   90.00
_cell.angle_gamma   90.00
#
_symmetry.space_group_name_H-M   'P 1'
#
loop_
_entity.id
_entity.type
_entity.pdbx_description
1 polymer ?
#
loop_
_entity_poly.entity_id
_entity_poly.type
_entity_poly.pdbx_seq_one_letter_code
_entity_poly.pdbx_strand_id
1 'polypeptide(L)'
;MAASDSEHGASSDGSDLDDDPTGFDPVTDMVKLSEKERKKWDKRLKQWRIFIDFIFRHVSIATYKFNKFEKEDMVPFMMALEKAEAIRQKMKLKKTEQARISSYKLMKEASELLRQHKFISESNRIREFLNIAGRLRGIGTIAGGFFKAMKKSKLKGIDKMKYYIDYWKGFTVRSFDYGELSFRNTDPGTFNALERKYLFWPTVVKTAIYLSQKFLKKSSESTGLDLLNADAKMIQKYMAAPEFVLATKIEDSLFQKVEEGAKTFLLGITNPTVPSLQHSQEDGNNKFELPNVDDIDPDFLRPVPDAGILLELPPDPPKEKKGKKGKKGKKGGKGRSASASSHKGGKKKKKKK
;
A
#
# COMPACT_ATOMS: atom_id res chain seq x y z
N MET A 1 45.05 -25.72 14.85
CA MET A 1 44.50 -26.76 13.97
C MET A 1 43.05 -26.97 14.35
N ALA A 2 42.03 -26.96 13.50
CA ALA A 2 41.77 -26.45 12.15
C ALA A 2 40.48 -27.17 11.70
N ALA A 3 39.50 -26.42 11.18
CA ALA A 3 38.29 -26.88 10.46
C ALA A 3 37.36 -27.92 11.13
N SER A 4 36.08 -27.54 11.29
CA SER A 4 35.06 -28.02 10.35
C SER A 4 33.88 -27.07 10.34
N ASP A 5 33.48 -26.64 9.15
CA ASP A 5 32.35 -25.75 8.92
C ASP A 5 31.00 -26.45 9.13
N SER A 6 29.98 -25.65 9.43
CA SER A 6 28.59 -25.98 9.13
C SER A 6 27.78 -24.72 8.83
N GLU A 7 28.09 -24.09 7.69
CA GLU A 7 27.22 -23.07 7.08
C GLU A 7 25.90 -23.70 6.63
N HIS A 8 24.85 -23.64 7.45
CA HIS A 8 23.48 -23.95 7.01
C HIS A 8 22.51 -22.87 7.50
N GLY A 9 22.25 -21.92 6.60
CA GLY A 9 21.36 -20.77 6.81
C GLY A 9 20.92 -20.15 5.48
N ALA A 10 20.68 -20.98 4.47
CA ALA A 10 20.21 -20.53 3.16
C ALA A 10 18.82 -19.90 3.31
N SER A 11 18.78 -18.56 3.39
CA SER A 11 17.52 -17.83 3.37
C SER A 11 16.91 -17.94 1.98
N SER A 12 15.97 -18.88 1.84
CA SER A 12 15.08 -19.02 0.69
C SER A 12 14.16 -17.79 0.60
N ASP A 13 14.72 -16.65 0.18
CA ASP A 13 13.94 -15.67 -0.57
C ASP A 13 13.35 -16.39 -1.79
N GLY A 14 12.16 -16.00 -2.25
CA GLY A 14 11.39 -16.77 -3.24
C GLY A 14 11.91 -16.68 -4.67
N SER A 15 13.22 -16.90 -4.88
CA SER A 15 13.94 -16.77 -6.15
C SER A 15 13.43 -17.72 -7.23
N ASP A 16 13.04 -18.93 -6.82
CA ASP A 16 12.79 -20.08 -7.69
C ASP A 16 11.29 -20.29 -7.95
N LEU A 17 10.49 -19.21 -7.88
CA LEU A 17 9.24 -19.17 -8.61
C LEU A 17 9.57 -18.94 -10.09
N ASP A 18 9.54 -20.04 -10.85
CA ASP A 18 9.72 -20.11 -12.30
C ASP A 18 9.14 -18.87 -13.00
N ASP A 19 10.00 -18.05 -13.62
CA ASP A 19 9.56 -16.99 -14.50
C ASP A 19 9.00 -17.62 -15.78
N ASP A 20 7.71 -17.97 -15.75
CA ASP A 20 6.99 -18.56 -16.89
C ASP A 20 7.34 -17.79 -18.18
N PRO A 21 8.05 -18.43 -19.13
CA PRO A 21 8.52 -17.75 -20.32
C PRO A 21 7.36 -17.32 -21.23
N THR A 22 6.14 -17.85 -21.02
CA THR A 22 4.97 -17.70 -21.89
C THR A 22 4.07 -16.48 -21.55
N GLY A 23 4.70 -15.32 -21.39
CA GLY A 23 4.01 -14.03 -21.26
C GLY A 23 4.28 -13.09 -22.44
N PHE A 24 3.36 -12.15 -22.69
CA PHE A 24 3.59 -11.04 -23.62
C PHE A 24 4.69 -10.14 -23.05
N ASP A 25 5.75 -9.95 -23.84
CA ASP A 25 6.85 -9.05 -23.52
C ASP A 25 6.71 -7.77 -24.36
N PRO A 26 6.45 -6.59 -23.74
CA PRO A 26 6.31 -5.34 -24.47
C PRO A 26 7.56 -4.94 -25.26
N VAL A 27 8.76 -5.42 -24.89
CA VAL A 27 10.01 -5.08 -25.57
C VAL A 27 10.13 -5.89 -26.88
N THR A 28 9.81 -7.19 -26.87
CA THR A 28 10.03 -8.07 -28.03
C THR A 28 8.80 -8.33 -28.88
N ASP A 29 7.59 -8.31 -28.30
CA ASP A 29 6.36 -8.72 -29.01
C ASP A 29 5.61 -7.55 -29.67
N MET A 30 5.90 -6.30 -29.30
CA MET A 30 5.32 -5.10 -29.92
C MET A 30 5.52 -5.06 -31.45
N VAL A 31 6.64 -5.60 -31.95
CA VAL A 31 6.92 -5.69 -33.40
C VAL A 31 5.89 -6.57 -34.12
N LYS A 32 5.39 -7.61 -33.47
CA LYS A 32 4.47 -8.62 -34.03
C LYS A 32 3.00 -8.18 -34.04
N LEU A 33 2.66 -7.10 -33.32
CA LEU A 33 1.27 -6.60 -33.21
C LEU A 33 0.81 -5.87 -34.48
N SER A 34 -0.43 -6.14 -34.90
CA SER A 34 -1.09 -5.36 -35.94
C SER A 34 -1.33 -3.90 -35.50
N GLU A 35 -1.51 -2.98 -36.45
CA GLU A 35 -1.73 -1.56 -36.15
C GLU A 35 -2.94 -1.31 -35.24
N LYS A 36 -4.01 -2.11 -35.40
CA LYS A 36 -5.22 -2.05 -34.55
C LYS A 36 -4.94 -2.54 -33.12
N GLU A 37 -3.98 -3.44 -32.93
CA GLU A 37 -3.57 -3.94 -31.62
C GLU A 37 -2.58 -2.99 -30.95
N ARG A 38 -1.61 -2.44 -31.69
CA ARG A 38 -0.73 -1.34 -31.22
C ARG A 38 -1.56 -0.16 -30.71
N LYS A 39 -2.53 0.33 -31.49
CA LYS A 39 -3.46 1.40 -31.07
C LYS A 39 -4.31 1.05 -29.83
N LYS A 40 -4.56 -0.23 -29.55
CA LYS A 40 -5.20 -0.67 -28.30
C LYS A 40 -4.20 -0.76 -27.15
N TRP A 41 -2.96 -1.16 -27.43
CA TRP A 41 -1.85 -1.23 -26.49
C TRP A 41 -1.48 0.16 -25.98
N ASP A 42 -1.26 1.13 -26.85
CA ASP A 42 -0.94 2.52 -26.50
C ASP A 42 -2.01 3.15 -25.59
N LYS A 43 -3.29 2.84 -25.84
CA LYS A 43 -4.40 3.27 -24.99
C LYS A 43 -4.35 2.65 -23.59
N ARG A 44 -3.92 1.38 -23.47
CA ARG A 44 -3.68 0.74 -22.16
C ARG A 44 -2.47 1.34 -21.47
N LEU A 45 -1.34 1.50 -22.17
CA LEU A 45 -0.13 2.11 -21.62
C LEU A 45 -0.38 3.52 -21.06
N LYS A 46 -1.12 4.37 -21.79
CA LYS A 46 -1.52 5.71 -21.31
C LYS A 46 -2.36 5.66 -20.03
N GLN A 47 -3.29 4.71 -19.92
CA GLN A 47 -4.07 4.51 -18.69
C GLN A 47 -3.22 3.95 -17.54
N TRP A 48 -2.35 2.98 -17.84
CA TRP A 48 -1.47 2.33 -16.88
C TRP A 48 -0.44 3.29 -16.29
N ARG A 49 0.13 4.19 -17.09
CA ARG A 49 1.03 5.24 -16.62
C ARG A 49 0.39 6.08 -15.52
N ILE A 50 -0.84 6.58 -15.75
CA ILE A 50 -1.61 7.33 -14.75
C ILE A 50 -1.81 6.51 -13.46
N PHE A 51 -2.06 5.20 -13.54
CA PHE A 51 -2.17 4.34 -12.35
C PHE A 51 -0.82 4.11 -11.65
N ILE A 52 0.26 3.86 -12.39
CA ILE A 52 1.60 3.65 -11.85
C ILE A 52 2.06 4.90 -11.11
N ASP A 53 1.99 6.07 -11.73
CA ASP A 53 2.45 7.34 -11.15
C ASP A 53 1.58 7.76 -9.94
N PHE A 54 0.27 7.50 -10.00
CA PHE A 54 -0.61 7.66 -8.83
C PHE A 54 -0.17 6.76 -7.65
N ILE A 55 0.04 5.46 -7.89
CA ILE A 55 0.48 4.52 -6.85
C ILE A 55 1.85 4.94 -6.33
N PHE A 56 2.78 5.30 -7.21
CA PHE A 56 4.12 5.77 -6.88
C PHE A 56 4.08 6.97 -5.93
N ARG A 57 3.48 8.10 -6.34
CA ARG A 57 3.41 9.31 -5.52
C ARG A 57 2.78 9.06 -4.15
N HIS A 58 1.70 8.27 -4.10
CA HIS A 58 1.04 7.96 -2.83
C HIS A 58 1.88 7.03 -1.92
N VAL A 59 2.67 6.10 -2.48
CA VAL A 59 3.66 5.28 -1.75
C VAL A 59 4.83 6.14 -1.27
N SER A 60 5.34 7.06 -2.09
CA SER A 60 6.42 7.98 -1.71
C SER A 60 6.00 8.90 -0.55
N ILE A 61 4.77 9.43 -0.56
CA ILE A 61 4.22 10.18 0.58
C ILE A 61 4.07 9.29 1.83
N ALA A 62 3.70 8.01 1.67
CA ALA A 62 3.63 7.08 2.81
C ALA A 62 5.02 6.76 3.37
N THR A 63 6.02 6.63 2.50
CA THR A 63 7.44 6.42 2.84
C THR A 63 7.97 7.62 3.63
N TYR A 64 7.79 8.84 3.11
CA TYR A 64 8.15 10.09 3.80
C TYR A 64 7.53 10.19 5.19
N LYS A 65 6.21 10.02 5.31
CA LYS A 65 5.51 10.08 6.60
C LYS A 65 5.95 8.99 7.56
N PHE A 66 6.30 7.80 7.07
CA PHE A 66 6.83 6.72 7.89
C PHE A 66 8.26 7.00 8.36
N ASN A 67 9.16 7.45 7.49
CA ASN A 67 10.55 7.74 7.86
C ASN A 67 10.62 8.89 8.88
N LYS A 68 9.78 9.93 8.72
CA LYS A 68 9.60 10.98 9.74
C LYS A 68 9.11 10.40 11.07
N PHE A 69 8.05 9.59 11.03
CA PHE A 69 7.50 8.92 12.22
C PHE A 69 8.54 8.03 12.92
N GLU A 70 9.36 7.29 12.17
CA GLU A 70 10.41 6.41 12.70
C GLU A 70 11.52 7.19 13.43
N LYS A 71 11.87 8.38 12.93
CA LYS A 71 12.89 9.26 13.54
C LYS A 71 12.36 10.09 14.73
N GLU A 72 11.14 10.60 14.66
CA GLU A 72 10.63 11.61 15.60
C GLU A 72 9.53 11.11 16.57
N ASP A 73 8.60 10.26 16.11
CA ASP A 73 7.35 9.96 16.83
C ASP A 73 7.27 8.51 17.37
N MET A 74 8.24 7.66 17.02
CA MET A 74 8.25 6.22 17.33
C MET A 74 8.12 5.92 18.82
N VAL A 75 8.95 6.56 19.67
CA VAL A 75 8.93 6.36 21.13
C VAL A 75 7.64 6.92 21.76
N PRO A 76 7.21 8.17 21.50
CA PRO A 76 5.92 8.68 21.94
C PRO A 76 4.72 7.79 21.56
N PHE A 77 4.75 7.20 20.36
CA PHE A 77 3.73 6.25 19.91
C PHE A 77 3.73 4.94 20.73
N MET A 78 4.90 4.35 20.99
CA MET A 78 4.97 3.14 21.82
C MET A 78 4.51 3.40 23.26
N MET A 79 4.85 4.56 23.85
CA MET A 79 4.34 4.97 25.16
C MET A 79 2.81 5.15 25.16
N ALA A 80 2.24 5.69 24.09
CA ALA A 80 0.79 5.81 23.92
C ALA A 80 0.10 4.43 23.87
N LEU A 81 0.70 3.44 23.19
CA LEU A 81 0.21 2.06 23.19
C LEU A 81 0.26 1.43 24.59
N GLU A 82 1.37 1.59 25.31
CA GLU A 82 1.51 1.08 26.67
C GLU A 82 0.46 1.66 27.62
N LYS A 83 0.28 2.98 27.57
CA LYS A 83 -0.76 3.67 28.35
C LYS A 83 -2.17 3.17 28.02
N ALA A 84 -2.47 2.98 26.74
CA ALA A 84 -3.76 2.43 26.33
C ALA A 84 -3.97 0.98 26.78
N GLU A 85 -2.92 0.14 26.75
CA GLU A 85 -3.00 -1.21 27.32
C GLU A 85 -3.22 -1.21 28.83
N ALA A 86 -2.54 -0.33 29.58
CA ALA A 86 -2.73 -0.21 31.02
C ALA A 86 -4.19 0.19 31.38
N ILE A 87 -4.82 1.05 30.57
CA ILE A 87 -6.25 1.38 30.71
C ILE A 87 -7.12 0.16 30.34
N ARG A 88 -6.86 -0.50 29.19
CA ARG A 88 -7.57 -1.74 28.80
C ARG A 88 -7.48 -2.82 29.87
N GLN A 89 -6.34 -2.97 30.56
CA GLN A 89 -6.16 -3.90 31.68
C GLN A 89 -7.06 -3.56 32.87
N LYS A 90 -7.06 -2.29 33.31
CA LYS A 90 -7.90 -1.80 34.41
C LYS A 90 -9.41 -1.91 34.12
N MET A 91 -9.80 -1.89 32.85
CA MET A 91 -11.20 -1.95 32.41
C MET A 91 -11.71 -3.35 32.01
N LYS A 92 -10.92 -4.42 32.18
CA LYS A 92 -11.33 -5.76 31.71
C LYS A 92 -12.58 -6.28 32.41
N LEU A 93 -13.65 -6.44 31.64
CA LEU A 93 -14.90 -7.07 32.06
C LEU A 93 -14.85 -8.62 32.03
N LYS A 94 -13.80 -9.24 31.47
CA LYS A 94 -13.63 -10.71 31.38
C LYS A 94 -12.16 -11.14 31.53
N LYS A 95 -11.91 -12.20 32.31
CA LYS A 95 -10.55 -12.73 32.61
C LYS A 95 -9.77 -13.25 31.39
N THR A 96 -10.44 -13.60 30.29
CA THR A 96 -9.85 -14.33 29.16
C THR A 96 -9.32 -13.46 28.02
N GLU A 97 -9.61 -12.16 28.00
CA GLU A 97 -9.18 -11.28 26.91
C GLU A 97 -7.78 -10.72 27.20
N GLN A 98 -6.80 -10.97 26.32
CA GLN A 98 -5.47 -10.35 26.45
C GLN A 98 -5.59 -8.83 26.23
N ALA A 99 -4.78 -8.05 26.94
CA ALA A 99 -4.81 -6.59 26.80
C ALA A 99 -4.04 -6.07 25.58
N ARG A 100 -3.20 -6.94 24.98
CA ARG A 100 -2.21 -6.58 23.95
C ARG A 100 -2.89 -5.92 22.75
N ILE A 101 -2.37 -4.77 22.32
CA ILE A 101 -2.80 -4.11 21.09
C ILE A 101 -2.07 -4.79 19.93
N SER A 102 -2.64 -5.87 19.42
CA SER A 102 -2.01 -6.73 18.41
C SER A 102 -2.55 -6.60 16.98
N SER A 103 -3.66 -5.88 16.78
CA SER A 103 -4.27 -5.66 15.46
C SER A 103 -4.64 -4.19 15.25
N TYR A 104 -4.67 -3.71 14.01
CA TYR A 104 -5.08 -2.32 13.71
C TYR A 104 -6.51 -2.01 14.21
N LYS A 105 -7.39 -3.03 14.30
CA LYS A 105 -8.71 -2.92 14.95
C LYS A 105 -8.56 -2.58 16.44
N LEU A 106 -7.77 -3.36 17.19
CA LEU A 106 -7.50 -3.12 18.60
C LEU A 106 -6.78 -1.79 18.83
N MET A 107 -5.90 -1.38 17.91
CA MET A 107 -5.21 -0.09 17.94
C MET A 107 -6.17 1.09 17.75
N LYS A 108 -7.14 0.97 16.83
CA LYS A 108 -8.20 1.98 16.69
C LYS A 108 -9.06 2.07 17.95
N GLU A 109 -9.42 0.94 18.55
CA GLU A 109 -10.13 0.91 19.84
C GLU A 109 -9.30 1.54 20.98
N ALA A 110 -7.99 1.30 21.00
CA ALA A 110 -7.06 1.87 21.98
C ALA A 110 -6.92 3.40 21.86
N SER A 111 -6.85 3.93 20.65
CA SER A 111 -6.89 5.38 20.39
C SER A 111 -8.21 6.00 20.87
N GLU A 112 -9.35 5.36 20.57
CA GLU A 112 -10.66 5.82 21.03
C GLU A 112 -10.77 5.80 22.57
N LEU A 113 -10.23 4.76 23.21
CA LEU A 113 -10.19 4.63 24.66
C LEU A 113 -9.39 5.76 25.32
N LEU A 114 -8.19 6.05 24.82
CA LEU A 114 -7.38 7.19 25.30
C LEU A 114 -8.16 8.50 25.19
N ARG A 115 -8.85 8.73 24.07
CA ARG A 115 -9.68 9.92 23.85
C ARG A 115 -10.81 10.03 24.87
N GLN A 116 -11.52 8.95 25.16
CA GLN A 116 -12.58 8.89 26.17
C GLN A 116 -12.05 9.21 27.59
N HIS A 117 -10.82 8.80 27.88
CA HIS A 117 -10.10 9.13 29.12
C HIS A 117 -9.37 10.49 29.10
N LYS A 118 -9.66 11.37 28.13
CA LYS A 118 -9.06 12.71 27.95
C LYS A 118 -7.55 12.72 27.67
N PHE A 119 -6.96 11.58 27.31
CA PHE A 119 -5.58 11.44 26.84
C PHE A 119 -5.49 11.75 25.33
N ILE A 120 -5.74 13.02 24.99
CA ILE A 120 -5.94 13.46 23.59
C ILE A 120 -4.65 13.37 22.77
N SER A 121 -3.50 13.76 23.34
CA SER A 121 -2.20 13.73 22.65
C SER A 121 -1.78 12.30 22.34
N GLU A 122 -1.87 11.37 23.29
CA GLU A 122 -1.56 9.95 23.07
C GLU A 122 -2.53 9.30 22.08
N SER A 123 -3.82 9.65 22.16
CA SER A 123 -4.82 9.27 21.15
C SER A 123 -4.39 9.70 19.74
N ASN A 124 -3.88 10.93 19.60
CA ASN A 124 -3.46 11.47 18.31
C ASN A 124 -2.19 10.79 17.77
N ARG A 125 -1.21 10.45 18.62
CA ARG A 125 -0.02 9.66 18.20
C ARG A 125 -0.40 8.33 17.57
N ILE A 126 -1.37 7.62 18.15
CA ILE A 126 -1.88 6.38 17.57
C ILE A 126 -2.64 6.64 16.25
N ARG A 127 -3.38 7.75 16.14
CA ARG A 127 -4.10 8.12 14.90
C ARG A 127 -3.16 8.48 13.75
N GLU A 128 -2.06 9.17 14.03
CA GLU A 128 -1.02 9.52 13.06
C GLU A 128 -0.45 8.26 12.40
N PHE A 129 -0.04 7.27 13.20
CA PHE A 129 0.39 5.96 12.72
C PHE A 129 -0.71 5.21 11.94
N LEU A 130 -1.94 5.18 12.47
CA LEU A 130 -3.10 4.57 11.78
C LEU A 130 -3.41 5.24 10.44
N ASN A 131 -3.13 6.53 10.26
CA ASN A 131 -3.30 7.23 8.99
C ASN A 131 -2.28 6.77 7.94
N ILE A 132 -1.03 6.52 8.33
CA ILE A 132 0.01 5.97 7.44
C ILE A 132 -0.39 4.56 6.96
N ALA A 133 -0.70 3.67 7.90
CA ALA A 133 -1.16 2.30 7.58
C ALA A 133 -2.48 2.30 6.78
N GLY A 134 -3.40 3.21 7.10
CA GLY A 134 -4.66 3.41 6.37
C GLY A 134 -4.45 3.85 4.92
N ARG A 135 -3.50 4.77 4.68
CA ARG A 135 -3.09 5.19 3.33
C ARG A 135 -2.54 4.01 2.54
N LEU A 136 -1.59 3.27 3.10
CA LEU A 136 -1.02 2.06 2.47
C LEU A 136 -2.08 1.01 2.12
N ARG A 137 -3.05 0.75 3.00
CA ARG A 137 -4.19 -0.15 2.72
C ARG A 137 -5.02 0.34 1.52
N GLY A 138 -5.28 1.65 1.46
CA GLY A 138 -6.03 2.28 0.38
C GLY A 138 -5.32 2.10 -0.96
N ILE A 139 -4.03 2.46 -1.02
CA ILE A 139 -3.21 2.32 -2.23
C ILE A 139 -3.11 0.85 -2.66
N GLY A 140 -2.83 -0.07 -1.73
CA GLY A 140 -2.76 -1.51 -2.03
C GLY A 140 -4.07 -2.07 -2.60
N THR A 141 -5.21 -1.49 -2.23
CA THR A 141 -6.52 -1.83 -2.83
C THR A 141 -6.59 -1.38 -4.30
N ILE A 142 -6.15 -0.15 -4.60
CA ILE A 142 -6.11 0.43 -5.96
C ILE A 142 -5.12 -0.34 -6.85
N ALA A 143 -3.91 -0.61 -6.34
CA ALA A 143 -2.92 -1.48 -6.97
C ALA A 143 -3.51 -2.87 -7.30
N GLY A 144 -4.47 -3.36 -6.50
CA GLY A 144 -5.17 -4.62 -6.75
C GLY A 144 -6.10 -4.60 -7.96
N GLY A 145 -6.62 -3.43 -8.34
CA GLY A 145 -7.32 -3.21 -9.60
C GLY A 145 -6.35 -3.16 -10.77
N PHE A 146 -5.25 -2.43 -10.60
CA PHE A 146 -4.19 -2.30 -11.61
C PHE A 146 -3.53 -3.64 -11.97
N PHE A 147 -3.13 -4.43 -10.97
CA PHE A 147 -2.64 -5.81 -11.15
C PHE A 147 -3.60 -6.69 -11.97
N LYS A 148 -4.92 -6.60 -11.72
CA LYS A 148 -5.92 -7.35 -12.51
C LYS A 148 -5.99 -6.88 -13.97
N ALA A 149 -5.72 -5.60 -14.25
CA ALA A 149 -5.68 -5.09 -15.63
C ALA A 149 -4.42 -5.57 -16.38
N MET A 150 -3.27 -5.62 -15.69
CA MET A 150 -2.05 -6.25 -16.22
C MET A 150 -2.26 -7.75 -16.47
N LYS A 151 -2.83 -8.51 -15.51
CA LYS A 151 -3.09 -9.96 -15.66
C LYS A 151 -4.05 -10.28 -16.81
N LYS A 152 -5.08 -9.44 -17.04
CA LYS A 152 -5.95 -9.55 -18.24
C LYS A 152 -5.22 -9.31 -19.56
N SER A 153 -4.05 -8.67 -19.52
CA SER A 153 -3.22 -8.39 -20.70
C SER A 153 -2.07 -9.39 -20.87
N LYS A 154 -1.97 -10.40 -19.99
CA LYS A 154 -0.97 -11.49 -20.06
C LYS A 154 0.49 -11.02 -20.13
N LEU A 155 0.87 -9.95 -19.43
CA LEU A 155 2.30 -9.59 -19.31
C LEU A 155 3.10 -10.74 -18.69
N LYS A 156 4.35 -10.87 -19.09
CA LYS A 156 5.34 -11.75 -18.47
C LYS A 156 5.68 -11.30 -17.03
N GLY A 157 6.12 -12.23 -16.17
CA GLY A 157 6.58 -11.91 -14.80
C GLY A 157 5.52 -11.46 -13.80
N ILE A 158 4.22 -11.60 -14.13
CA ILE A 158 3.11 -11.09 -13.29
C ILE A 158 3.04 -11.76 -11.92
N ASP A 159 3.39 -13.04 -11.78
CA ASP A 159 3.12 -13.74 -10.51
C ASP A 159 4.07 -13.32 -9.37
N LYS A 160 5.27 -12.81 -9.68
CA LYS A 160 6.12 -12.09 -8.70
C LYS A 160 5.46 -10.78 -8.24
N MET A 161 4.75 -10.05 -9.11
CA MET A 161 3.91 -8.91 -8.69
C MET A 161 2.70 -9.33 -7.84
N LYS A 162 2.13 -10.52 -8.09
CA LYS A 162 1.04 -11.09 -7.27
C LYS A 162 1.52 -11.36 -5.85
N TYR A 163 2.72 -11.91 -5.69
CA TYR A 163 3.35 -12.13 -4.39
C TYR A 163 3.44 -10.83 -3.60
N TYR A 164 4.13 -9.81 -4.12
CA TYR A 164 4.32 -8.53 -3.42
C TYR A 164 3.01 -7.85 -3.02
N ILE A 165 2.00 -7.86 -3.91
CA ILE A 165 0.73 -7.18 -3.62
C ILE A 165 -0.15 -7.94 -2.62
N ASP A 166 -0.08 -9.26 -2.57
CA ASP A 166 -0.84 -10.05 -1.59
C ASP A 166 -0.24 -9.89 -0.18
N TYR A 167 1.10 -9.89 -0.04
CA TYR A 167 1.75 -9.59 1.25
C TYR A 167 1.55 -8.13 1.68
N TRP A 168 1.66 -7.15 0.78
CA TRP A 168 1.37 -5.72 1.10
C TRP A 168 -0.05 -5.55 1.65
N LYS A 169 -1.05 -6.18 1.03
CA LYS A 169 -2.42 -6.19 1.56
C LYS A 169 -2.51 -6.92 2.89
N GLY A 170 -1.78 -8.03 3.05
CA GLY A 170 -1.69 -8.77 4.30
C GLY A 170 -1.23 -7.89 5.46
N PHE A 171 -0.11 -7.19 5.32
CA PHE A 171 0.43 -6.26 6.32
C PHE A 171 -0.43 -5.00 6.59
N THR A 172 -1.59 -4.88 5.93
CA THR A 172 -2.59 -3.82 6.15
C THR A 172 -4.00 -4.37 6.49
N VAL A 173 -4.09 -5.65 6.83
CA VAL A 173 -5.31 -6.31 7.34
C VAL A 173 -5.71 -5.80 8.73
N ARG A 174 -6.98 -5.45 8.94
CA ARG A 174 -7.46 -4.84 10.20
C ARG A 174 -7.45 -5.79 11.41
N SER A 175 -7.72 -7.07 11.20
CA SER A 175 -8.05 -8.05 12.25
C SER A 175 -7.03 -9.17 12.42
N PHE A 176 -5.88 -9.07 11.75
CA PHE A 176 -4.76 -9.99 11.91
C PHE A 176 -3.99 -9.64 13.18
N ASP A 177 -3.44 -10.66 13.84
CA ASP A 177 -2.62 -10.49 15.03
C ASP A 177 -1.15 -10.38 14.61
N TYR A 178 -0.65 -9.15 14.52
CA TYR A 178 0.74 -8.90 14.11
C TYR A 178 1.75 -9.23 15.20
N GLY A 179 1.29 -9.57 16.41
CA GLY A 179 2.12 -10.02 17.51
C GLY A 179 2.56 -11.48 17.40
N GLU A 180 2.11 -12.21 16.37
CA GLU A 180 2.48 -13.59 16.01
C GLU A 180 3.64 -13.67 14.98
N LEU A 181 4.17 -12.53 14.50
CA LEU A 181 5.14 -12.45 13.40
C LEU A 181 6.59 -12.37 13.88
N SER A 182 7.49 -13.04 13.16
CA SER A 182 8.95 -13.01 13.38
C SER A 182 9.64 -11.85 12.65
N PHE A 183 10.82 -11.47 13.14
CA PHE A 183 11.68 -10.42 12.57
C PHE A 183 12.79 -11.04 11.74
N ARG A 184 13.09 -10.45 10.58
CA ARG A 184 14.23 -10.82 9.73
C ARG A 184 15.52 -10.28 10.36
N ASN A 185 16.59 -11.08 10.36
CA ASN A 185 17.95 -10.68 10.73
C ASN A 185 18.11 -10.00 12.11
N THR A 186 17.24 -10.32 13.08
CA THR A 186 17.16 -9.59 14.34
C THR A 186 16.74 -10.52 15.48
N ASP A 187 17.49 -10.56 16.57
CA ASP A 187 17.06 -11.23 17.82
C ASP A 187 16.20 -10.25 18.66
N PRO A 188 14.93 -10.57 18.96
CA PRO A 188 14.14 -9.78 19.90
C PRO A 188 14.78 -9.63 21.28
N GLY A 189 15.65 -10.56 21.71
CA GLY A 189 16.32 -10.54 23.01
C GLY A 189 17.08 -9.25 23.32
N THR A 190 17.72 -8.64 22.31
CA THR A 190 18.64 -7.49 22.47
C THR A 190 17.95 -6.13 22.62
N PHE A 191 16.65 -6.04 22.39
CA PHE A 191 15.91 -4.77 22.46
C PHE A 191 15.48 -4.39 23.88
N ASN A 192 15.15 -3.10 24.07
CA ASN A 192 14.56 -2.63 25.32
C ASN A 192 13.13 -3.18 25.51
N ALA A 193 12.59 -3.12 26.73
CA ALA A 193 11.30 -3.74 27.06
C ALA A 193 10.12 -3.20 26.21
N LEU A 194 10.15 -1.94 25.82
CA LEU A 194 9.11 -1.27 25.04
C LEU A 194 9.18 -1.68 23.56
N GLU A 195 10.40 -1.68 23.00
CA GLU A 195 10.70 -2.18 21.65
C GLU A 195 10.32 -3.66 21.51
N ARG A 196 10.76 -4.54 22.41
CA ARG A 196 10.39 -5.98 22.39
C ARG A 196 8.89 -6.20 22.31
N LYS A 197 8.11 -5.30 22.91
CA LYS A 197 6.66 -5.38 22.97
C LYS A 197 5.97 -4.78 21.74
N TYR A 198 6.50 -3.70 21.16
CA TYR A 198 5.80 -2.87 20.15
C TYR A 198 6.53 -2.66 18.81
N LEU A 199 7.80 -3.04 18.66
CA LEU A 199 8.60 -2.87 17.44
C LEU A 199 7.97 -3.52 16.21
N PHE A 200 7.15 -4.56 16.40
CA PHE A 200 6.40 -5.17 15.30
C PHE A 200 5.52 -4.15 14.56
N TRP A 201 5.00 -3.11 15.22
CA TRP A 201 4.17 -2.08 14.57
C TRP A 201 4.90 -1.30 13.47
N PRO A 202 5.98 -0.56 13.75
CA PRO A 202 6.76 0.09 12.69
C PRO A 202 7.29 -0.93 11.68
N THR A 203 7.72 -2.12 12.11
CA THR A 203 8.22 -3.16 11.19
C THR A 203 7.15 -3.67 10.19
N VAL A 204 5.89 -3.82 10.62
CA VAL A 204 4.75 -4.15 9.72
C VAL A 204 4.60 -3.09 8.63
N VAL A 205 4.63 -1.80 9.01
CA VAL A 205 4.45 -0.69 8.07
C VAL A 205 5.66 -0.56 7.13
N LYS A 206 6.87 -0.69 7.66
CA LYS A 206 8.13 -0.71 6.90
C LYS A 206 8.16 -1.82 5.85
N THR A 207 7.75 -3.03 6.25
CA THR A 207 7.63 -4.19 5.35
C THR A 207 6.56 -3.97 4.28
N ALA A 208 5.40 -3.38 4.64
CA ALA A 208 4.36 -3.02 3.68
C ALA A 208 4.84 -1.97 2.64
N ILE A 209 5.63 -0.98 3.06
CA ILE A 209 6.25 0.02 2.18
C ILE A 209 7.25 -0.65 1.23
N TYR A 210 8.19 -1.44 1.76
CA TYR A 210 9.17 -2.21 0.97
C TYR A 210 8.50 -3.07 -0.11
N LEU A 211 7.46 -3.83 0.24
CA LEU A 211 6.69 -4.64 -0.71
C LEU A 211 5.97 -3.79 -1.78
N SER A 212 5.46 -2.61 -1.41
CA SER A 212 4.85 -1.69 -2.37
C SER A 212 5.86 -1.11 -3.35
N GLN A 213 7.10 -0.86 -2.91
CA GLN A 213 8.21 -0.39 -3.74
C GLN A 213 8.67 -1.50 -4.71
N LYS A 214 8.80 -2.76 -4.25
CA LYS A 214 9.09 -3.92 -5.11
C LYS A 214 7.98 -4.16 -6.15
N PHE A 215 6.71 -4.01 -5.77
CA PHE A 215 5.57 -4.08 -6.70
C PHE A 215 5.63 -2.99 -7.78
N LEU A 216 5.94 -1.74 -7.41
CA LEU A 216 6.10 -0.62 -8.34
C LEU A 216 7.24 -0.85 -9.32
N LYS A 217 8.42 -1.26 -8.83
CA LYS A 217 9.58 -1.60 -9.67
C LYS A 217 9.23 -2.66 -10.70
N LYS A 218 8.64 -3.80 -10.28
CA LYS A 218 8.23 -4.87 -11.21
C LYS A 218 7.10 -4.46 -12.15
N SER A 219 6.21 -3.55 -11.74
CA SER A 219 5.17 -3.00 -12.61
C SER A 219 5.77 -2.14 -13.73
N SER A 220 6.76 -1.31 -13.41
CA SER A 220 7.51 -0.51 -14.38
C SER A 220 8.25 -1.41 -15.37
N GLU A 221 9.08 -2.34 -14.86
CA GLU A 221 9.83 -3.32 -15.67
C GLU A 221 8.91 -4.11 -16.62
N SER A 222 7.79 -4.66 -16.13
CA SER A 222 6.89 -5.50 -16.94
C SER A 222 6.01 -4.73 -17.92
N THR A 223 5.95 -3.40 -17.84
CA THR A 223 5.14 -2.56 -18.74
C THR A 223 5.98 -1.71 -19.69
N GLY A 224 7.29 -1.56 -19.43
CA GLY A 224 8.13 -0.59 -20.13
C GLY A 224 7.71 0.86 -19.86
N LEU A 225 7.05 1.12 -18.73
CA LEU A 225 6.64 2.46 -18.32
C LEU A 225 7.54 2.91 -17.17
N ASP A 226 8.32 3.96 -17.42
CA ASP A 226 9.10 4.60 -16.37
C ASP A 226 8.17 5.21 -15.33
N LEU A 227 8.63 5.17 -14.08
CA LEU A 227 8.05 5.94 -12.99
C LEU A 227 8.33 7.43 -13.27
N LEU A 228 7.39 8.32 -12.93
CA LEU A 228 7.52 9.80 -13.01
C LEU A 228 7.22 10.46 -14.37
N ASN A 229 6.73 9.72 -15.37
CA ASN A 229 6.61 10.25 -16.74
C ASN A 229 5.17 10.67 -17.17
N ALA A 230 4.29 11.04 -16.24
CA ALA A 230 2.97 11.62 -16.50
C ALA A 230 2.91 13.15 -16.30
N ASP A 231 2.04 13.82 -17.05
CA ASP A 231 1.69 15.23 -16.85
C ASP A 231 1.14 15.45 -15.43
N ALA A 232 1.88 16.22 -14.63
CA ALA A 232 1.55 16.55 -13.26
C ALA A 232 0.14 17.19 -13.13
N LYS A 233 -0.32 17.95 -14.14
CA LYS A 233 -1.66 18.55 -14.17
C LYS A 233 -2.80 17.52 -14.27
N MET A 234 -2.54 16.33 -14.82
CA MET A 234 -3.52 15.23 -14.80
C MET A 234 -3.59 14.57 -13.42
N ILE A 235 -2.46 14.45 -12.69
CA ILE A 235 -2.43 13.79 -11.39
C ILE A 235 -2.96 14.71 -10.27
N GLN A 236 -2.77 16.02 -10.38
CA GLN A 236 -3.29 17.02 -9.43
C GLN A 236 -4.79 16.83 -9.13
N LYS A 237 -5.58 16.39 -10.12
CA LYS A 237 -7.03 16.13 -9.99
C LYS A 237 -7.40 14.99 -9.01
N TYR A 238 -6.42 14.17 -8.63
CA TYR A 238 -6.60 13.00 -7.76
C TYR A 238 -5.91 13.17 -6.39
N MET A 239 -5.34 14.34 -6.11
CA MET A 239 -4.61 14.64 -4.88
C MET A 239 -5.12 15.94 -4.23
N ALA A 240 -5.00 16.05 -2.91
CA ALA A 240 -5.14 17.35 -2.26
C ALA A 240 -3.93 18.24 -2.58
N ALA A 241 -4.10 19.55 -2.72
CA ALA A 241 -3.01 20.46 -3.11
C ALA A 241 -1.73 20.32 -2.24
N PRO A 242 -1.79 20.19 -0.90
CA PRO A 242 -0.59 19.94 -0.09
C PRO A 242 0.11 18.61 -0.40
N GLU A 243 -0.66 17.56 -0.72
CA GLU A 243 -0.12 16.26 -1.09
C GLU A 243 0.48 16.27 -2.50
N PHE A 244 -0.06 17.08 -3.40
CA PHE A 244 0.48 17.28 -4.74
C PHE A 244 1.80 18.04 -4.70
N VAL A 245 1.92 19.10 -3.90
CA VAL A 245 3.19 19.84 -3.70
C VAL A 245 4.26 18.90 -3.12
N LEU A 246 3.91 18.14 -2.08
CA LEU A 246 4.82 17.14 -1.51
C LEU A 246 5.19 16.06 -2.54
N ALA A 247 4.22 15.53 -3.31
CA ALA A 247 4.49 14.55 -4.36
C ALA A 247 5.51 15.09 -5.36
N THR A 248 5.20 16.21 -6.03
CA THR A 248 6.04 16.78 -7.09
C THR A 248 7.46 17.05 -6.59
N LYS A 249 7.65 17.59 -5.37
CA LYS A 249 9.00 17.80 -4.83
C LYS A 249 9.74 16.52 -4.44
N ILE A 250 9.03 15.43 -4.10
CA ILE A 250 9.67 14.11 -3.99
C ILE A 250 10.13 13.62 -5.38
N GLU A 251 9.35 13.86 -6.44
CA GLU A 251 9.75 13.53 -7.81
C GLU A 251 11.00 14.35 -8.21
N ASP A 252 10.97 15.67 -8.02
CA ASP A 252 12.10 16.57 -8.29
C ASP A 252 13.37 16.15 -7.53
N SER A 253 13.24 15.83 -6.24
CA SER A 253 14.37 15.39 -5.40
C SER A 253 14.93 14.02 -5.81
N LEU A 254 14.08 13.12 -6.31
CA LEU A 254 14.51 11.84 -6.84
C LEU A 254 15.20 11.99 -8.19
N PHE A 255 14.71 12.89 -9.07
CA PHE A 255 15.39 13.23 -10.32
C PHE A 255 16.77 13.86 -10.08
N GLN A 256 16.88 14.84 -9.18
CA GLN A 256 18.15 15.51 -8.87
C GLN A 256 19.20 14.56 -8.28
N LYS A 257 18.81 13.69 -7.33
CA LYS A 257 19.73 12.68 -6.77
C LYS A 257 20.11 11.56 -7.75
N VAL A 258 19.32 11.35 -8.81
CA VAL A 258 19.70 10.47 -9.92
C VAL A 258 20.81 11.13 -10.76
N GLU A 259 20.82 12.44 -10.95
CA GLU A 259 21.94 13.10 -11.65
C GLU A 259 23.27 13.02 -10.88
N GLU A 260 23.26 13.11 -9.55
CA GLU A 260 24.48 13.00 -8.73
C GLU A 260 24.95 11.55 -8.52
N GLY A 261 24.03 10.57 -8.49
CA GLY A 261 24.34 9.18 -8.17
C GLY A 261 24.38 8.19 -9.34
N ALA A 262 23.85 8.55 -10.52
CA ALA A 262 23.51 7.57 -11.56
C ALA A 262 24.22 7.74 -12.91
N LYS A 263 25.56 7.69 -12.93
CA LYS A 263 26.26 7.14 -14.12
C LYS A 263 26.12 5.61 -14.25
N THR A 264 25.43 4.96 -13.30
CA THR A 264 25.21 3.50 -13.25
C THR A 264 23.73 3.07 -13.27
N PHE A 265 22.79 3.99 -13.50
CA PHE A 265 21.36 3.68 -13.71
C PHE A 265 20.90 4.20 -15.07
N LEU A 266 21.55 3.70 -16.12
CA LEU A 266 21.57 4.30 -17.44
C LEU A 266 20.48 3.74 -18.35
N LEU A 267 19.43 4.54 -18.63
CA LEU A 267 18.54 4.35 -19.78
C LEU A 267 17.81 5.66 -20.18
N GLY A 268 18.36 6.37 -21.16
CA GLY A 268 17.53 7.01 -22.20
C GLY A 268 16.92 8.42 -22.01
N ILE A 269 17.75 9.43 -21.69
CA ILE A 269 17.65 10.86 -22.10
C ILE A 269 16.25 11.48 -22.40
N THR A 270 15.80 12.46 -21.61
CA THR A 270 15.50 13.89 -21.99
C THR A 270 14.53 14.56 -20.99
N ASN A 271 14.89 15.75 -20.50
CA ASN A 271 14.11 16.51 -19.52
C ASN A 271 12.80 17.09 -20.10
N PRO A 272 11.67 16.96 -19.40
CA PRO A 272 10.57 17.92 -19.47
C PRO A 272 10.69 18.96 -18.34
N THR A 273 10.86 20.23 -18.68
CA THR A 273 10.97 21.33 -17.71
C THR A 273 9.75 21.39 -16.79
N VAL A 274 9.96 21.27 -15.47
CA VAL A 274 8.89 21.35 -14.47
C VAL A 274 8.41 22.82 -14.35
N PRO A 275 7.11 23.12 -14.54
CA PRO A 275 6.60 24.47 -14.34
C PRO A 275 6.55 24.81 -12.85
N SER A 276 7.24 25.87 -12.42
CA SER A 276 7.18 26.34 -11.04
C SER A 276 5.76 26.81 -10.68
N LEU A 277 5.15 26.16 -9.68
CA LEU A 277 3.84 26.54 -9.15
C LEU A 277 4.00 27.59 -8.05
N GLN A 278 3.66 28.84 -8.36
CA GLN A 278 3.56 29.93 -7.38
C GLN A 278 2.35 29.71 -6.43
N HIS A 279 2.48 30.25 -5.21
CA HIS A 279 1.51 30.08 -4.13
C HIS A 279 0.14 30.73 -4.39
N SER A 280 -0.88 30.20 -3.73
CA SER A 280 -2.08 30.94 -3.33
C SER A 280 -2.55 30.43 -1.96
N GLN A 281 -2.83 31.34 -1.04
CA GLN A 281 -3.24 31.06 0.35
C GLN A 281 -4.76 30.86 0.48
N GLU A 282 -5.14 30.46 1.70
CA GLU A 282 -6.48 30.38 2.32
C GLU A 282 -7.37 29.13 2.08
N ASP A 283 -8.14 28.65 3.06
CA ASP A 283 -7.80 28.45 4.49
C ASP A 283 -8.73 27.43 5.21
N GLY A 284 -8.75 27.41 6.55
CA GLY A 284 -9.84 26.82 7.36
C GLY A 284 -9.55 25.48 8.03
N ASN A 285 -8.98 25.49 9.23
CA ASN A 285 -9.16 24.47 10.28
C ASN A 285 -8.95 22.97 9.95
N ASN A 286 -7.77 22.64 9.42
CA ASN A 286 -6.92 21.55 9.91
C ASN A 286 -5.57 21.63 9.17
N LYS A 287 -4.82 22.71 9.37
CA LYS A 287 -3.50 22.87 8.75
C LYS A 287 -2.53 21.88 9.40
N PHE A 288 -2.34 20.75 8.73
CA PHE A 288 -1.02 20.13 8.65
C PHE A 288 -0.09 21.22 8.12
N GLU A 289 0.65 21.88 9.01
CA GLU A 289 1.65 22.85 8.58
C GLU A 289 2.64 22.12 7.70
N LEU A 290 2.73 22.58 6.45
CA LEU A 290 3.73 22.08 5.53
C LEU A 290 5.09 22.51 6.10
N PRO A 291 6.00 21.56 6.43
CA PRO A 291 7.36 21.96 6.78
C PRO A 291 7.92 22.77 5.62
N ASN A 292 8.71 23.80 5.94
CA ASN A 292 9.31 24.61 4.89
C ASN A 292 10.23 23.71 4.05
N VAL A 293 10.25 23.97 2.74
CA VAL A 293 10.71 22.96 1.78
C VAL A 293 12.20 22.64 1.97
N ASP A 294 12.98 23.67 2.28
CA ASP A 294 14.43 23.58 2.42
C ASP A 294 14.83 22.93 3.77
N ASP A 295 13.88 22.73 4.68
CA ASP A 295 14.05 22.04 5.97
C ASP A 295 13.68 20.53 5.89
N ILE A 296 13.30 20.01 4.71
CA ILE A 296 12.94 18.59 4.54
C ILE A 296 14.21 17.75 4.50
N ASP A 297 14.46 17.01 5.59
CA ASP A 297 15.60 16.10 5.71
C ASP A 297 15.64 15.10 4.52
N PRO A 298 16.74 15.08 3.73
CA PRO A 298 16.89 14.20 2.57
C PRO A 298 16.80 12.71 2.90
N ASP A 299 16.98 12.31 4.15
CA ASP A 299 16.89 10.93 4.62
C ASP A 299 15.44 10.44 4.71
N PHE A 300 14.49 11.33 4.96
CA PHE A 300 13.07 10.98 4.95
C PHE A 300 12.57 10.55 3.56
N LEU A 301 13.29 10.90 2.49
CA LEU A 301 12.94 10.53 1.11
C LEU A 301 13.54 9.19 0.66
N ARG A 302 14.42 8.57 1.45
CA ARG A 302 15.07 7.31 1.07
C ARG A 302 14.05 6.16 1.00
N PRO A 303 14.11 5.29 -0.02
CA PRO A 303 13.33 4.06 -0.05
C PRO A 303 13.75 3.11 1.08
N VAL A 304 12.90 2.16 1.44
CA VAL A 304 13.19 1.23 2.54
C VAL A 304 14.24 0.22 2.06
N PRO A 305 15.43 0.13 2.69
CA PRO A 305 16.48 -0.79 2.27
C PRO A 305 16.10 -2.25 2.56
N ASP A 306 16.66 -3.17 1.77
CA ASP A 306 16.54 -4.62 1.99
C ASP A 306 17.29 -5.06 3.26
N ALA A 307 18.45 -4.43 3.50
CA ALA A 307 19.24 -4.57 4.70
C ALA A 307 18.68 -3.68 5.82
N GLY A 308 17.80 -4.24 6.64
CA GLY A 308 17.23 -3.57 7.80
C GLY A 308 16.26 -4.47 8.58
N ILE A 309 15.73 -3.95 9.69
CA ILE A 309 14.70 -4.63 10.48
C ILE A 309 13.41 -4.65 9.64
N LEU A 310 13.13 -5.80 9.04
CA LEU A 310 11.90 -6.14 8.32
C LEU A 310 11.26 -7.34 9.01
N LEU A 311 10.00 -7.62 8.70
CA LEU A 311 9.40 -8.89 9.12
C LEU A 311 9.88 -10.01 8.23
N GLU A 312 10.03 -11.19 8.82
CA GLU A 312 10.04 -12.42 8.05
C GLU A 312 8.66 -12.61 7.40
N LEU A 313 8.65 -13.02 6.13
CA LEU A 313 7.41 -13.22 5.40
C LEU A 313 6.84 -14.60 5.78
N PRO A 314 5.70 -14.69 6.49
CA PRO A 314 5.13 -15.99 6.85
C PRO A 314 4.77 -16.77 5.57
N PRO A 315 4.66 -18.11 5.60
CA PRO A 315 4.43 -18.92 4.40
C PRO A 315 3.19 -18.54 3.58
N ASP A 316 2.25 -17.84 4.21
CA ASP A 316 0.96 -17.47 3.67
C ASP A 316 0.66 -16.01 4.07
N PRO A 317 0.27 -15.10 3.14
CA PRO A 317 0.02 -13.70 3.48
C PRO A 317 -1.00 -13.55 4.62
N PRO A 318 -0.82 -12.60 5.55
CA PRO A 318 -1.79 -12.32 6.60
C PRO A 318 -3.21 -12.08 6.03
N LYS A 319 -4.23 -12.72 6.61
CA LYS A 319 -5.61 -12.72 6.08
C LYS A 319 -6.60 -12.20 7.12
N GLU A 320 -7.66 -11.51 6.67
CA GLU A 320 -8.77 -11.15 7.56
C GLU A 320 -9.40 -12.43 8.14
N LYS A 321 -9.43 -12.55 9.48
CA LYS A 321 -10.12 -13.63 10.19
C LYS A 321 -11.59 -13.62 9.74
N LYS A 322 -11.96 -14.51 8.80
CA LYS A 322 -13.33 -14.64 8.28
C LYS A 322 -14.24 -15.03 9.44
N GLY A 323 -15.02 -14.09 9.95
CA GLY A 323 -16.10 -14.40 10.88
C GLY A 323 -16.96 -15.51 10.28
N LYS A 324 -17.30 -16.53 11.09
CA LYS A 324 -18.18 -17.63 10.66
C LYS A 324 -19.49 -17.04 10.15
N LYS A 325 -19.62 -16.87 8.82
CA LYS A 325 -20.90 -16.55 8.18
C LYS A 325 -21.83 -17.71 8.54
N GLY A 326 -22.82 -17.43 9.39
CA GLY A 326 -23.91 -18.37 9.63
C GLY A 326 -24.48 -18.81 8.28
N LYS A 327 -24.75 -20.11 8.13
CA LYS A 327 -25.36 -20.69 6.91
C LYS A 327 -26.72 -20.05 6.69
N LYS A 328 -26.79 -18.92 5.97
CA LYS A 328 -28.07 -18.35 5.53
C LYS A 328 -28.62 -19.31 4.47
N GLY A 329 -29.81 -19.85 4.74
CA GLY A 329 -30.33 -21.05 4.09
C GLY A 329 -30.32 -21.00 2.56
N LYS A 330 -29.89 -22.11 1.95
CA LYS A 330 -29.91 -22.37 0.52
C LYS A 330 -31.36 -22.60 0.05
N LYS A 331 -32.18 -21.53 -0.04
CA LYS A 331 -33.45 -21.59 -0.79
C LYS A 331 -33.12 -21.69 -2.28
N GLY A 332 -33.09 -22.92 -2.79
CA GLY A 332 -32.82 -23.21 -4.19
C GLY A 332 -33.97 -22.78 -5.09
N GLY A 333 -33.63 -22.28 -6.28
CA GLY A 333 -34.60 -22.04 -7.34
C GLY A 333 -34.95 -23.32 -8.10
N LYS A 334 -36.25 -23.62 -8.15
CA LYS A 334 -36.97 -24.49 -9.10
C LYS A 334 -38.41 -23.91 -9.13
N GLY A 335 -39.06 -23.66 -10.26
CA GLY A 335 -38.63 -23.75 -11.66
C GLY A 335 -39.55 -22.87 -12.54
N ARG A 336 -39.41 -22.97 -13.86
CA ARG A 336 -40.16 -22.17 -14.85
C ARG A 336 -41.61 -22.66 -15.06
N SER A 337 -42.55 -21.74 -15.07
CA SER A 337 -43.65 -21.65 -16.06
C SER A 337 -44.02 -20.15 -16.16
N ALA A 338 -43.92 -19.48 -17.31
CA ALA A 338 -44.62 -19.69 -18.58
C ALA A 338 -46.10 -19.27 -18.52
N SER A 339 -46.34 -17.96 -18.61
CA SER A 339 -47.53 -17.43 -19.28
C SER A 339 -47.15 -16.13 -20.00
N ALA A 340 -47.46 -16.06 -21.29
CA ALA A 340 -47.33 -14.85 -22.08
C ALA A 340 -48.71 -14.18 -22.18
N SER A 341 -48.75 -12.85 -22.11
CA SER A 341 -49.87 -12.09 -22.66
C SER A 341 -49.36 -10.82 -23.30
N SER A 342 -49.63 -10.68 -24.60
CA SER A 342 -49.23 -9.55 -25.43
C SER A 342 -50.02 -8.28 -25.08
N HIS A 343 -49.32 -7.16 -24.91
CA HIS A 343 -49.94 -5.83 -25.03
C HIS A 343 -49.75 -5.28 -26.44
N LYS A 344 -50.82 -5.30 -27.24
CA LYS A 344 -50.90 -4.56 -28.51
C LYS A 344 -52.36 -4.30 -28.90
N GLY A 345 -52.64 -3.08 -29.37
CA GLY A 345 -53.83 -2.74 -30.17
C GLY A 345 -55.12 -2.47 -29.39
N GLY A 346 -55.53 -1.21 -29.31
CA GLY A 346 -56.89 -0.83 -28.90
C GLY A 346 -57.76 -0.39 -30.08
N LYS A 347 -59.09 -0.31 -29.89
CA LYS A 347 -59.97 0.63 -30.61
C LYS A 347 -61.40 0.72 -30.04
N LYS A 348 -61.81 1.98 -29.78
CA LYS A 348 -63.12 2.62 -30.01
C LYS A 348 -64.47 1.97 -29.57
N LYS A 349 -65.20 2.78 -28.78
CA LYS A 349 -66.64 3.17 -28.89
C LYS A 349 -67.75 2.10 -28.78
N LYS A 350 -68.69 2.30 -27.82
CA LYS A 350 -70.00 2.96 -28.07
C LYS A 350 -70.87 3.19 -26.80
N LYS A 351 -71.54 4.36 -26.79
CA LYS A 351 -72.87 4.73 -26.22
C LYS A 351 -73.60 3.79 -25.22
N LYS A 352 -74.09 4.39 -24.13
CA LYS A 352 -75.50 4.82 -23.90
C LYS A 352 -75.43 6.07 -23.00
N LYS A 353 -76.03 7.21 -23.36
CA LYS A 353 -77.47 7.55 -23.46
C LYS A 353 -78.14 7.52 -22.09
#